data_AF-A0A4Y2RZR5-F1
#
_entry.id   AF-A0A4Y2RZR5-F1
#
_cell.length_a   1.000
_cell.length_b   1.000
_cell.length_c   1.000
_cell.angle_alpha   90.00
_cell.angle_beta   90.00
_cell.angle_gamma   90.00
#
_symmetry.space_group_name_H-M   'P 1'
#
loop_
_entity.id
_entity.type
_entity.pdbx_description
1 polymer ?
#
loop_
_entity_poly.entity_id
_entity_poly.type
_entity_poly.pdbx_seq_one_letter_code
_entity_poly.pdbx_strand_id
1 'polypeptide(L)'
;VFRARTPPEAIELVSRLLEYTPSARITPLQACAHKFFDELRDPNTRLPNNRELPPLFNFTEHELKIQPSLNSILIPPHIRGVEEGGSGEEPQPCASSATA
;
A
#
# COMPACT_ATOMS: atom_id res chain seq x y z
N VAL A 1 -5.69 23.70 -1.34
CA VAL A 1 -4.56 24.10 -2.21
C VAL A 1 -3.30 23.54 -1.58
N PHE A 2 -2.57 22.70 -2.31
CA PHE A 2 -1.41 21.96 -1.79
C PHE A 2 -0.42 22.87 -1.05
N ARG A 3 0.15 22.37 0.05
CA ARG A 3 1.13 23.14 0.83
C ARG A 3 2.44 23.18 0.04
N ALA A 4 3.24 24.24 0.21
CA ALA A 4 4.49 24.43 -0.54
C ALA A 4 5.55 23.31 -0.39
N ARG A 5 5.31 22.31 0.48
CA ARG A 5 6.18 21.14 0.71
C ARG A 5 5.55 19.82 0.24
N THR A 6 4.47 19.85 -0.53
CA THR A 6 3.88 18.61 -1.06
C THR A 6 4.81 18.04 -2.14
N PRO A 7 5.19 16.74 -2.06
CA PRO A 7 6.02 16.11 -3.07
C PRO A 7 5.34 16.17 -4.45
N PRO A 8 6.07 16.49 -5.53
CA PRO A 8 5.49 16.64 -6.86
C PRO A 8 4.77 15.38 -7.35
N GLU A 9 5.24 14.20 -6.91
CA GLU A 9 4.68 12.88 -7.23
C GLU A 9 3.26 12.72 -6.65
N ALA A 10 2.99 13.28 -5.47
CA ALA A 10 1.65 13.26 -4.88
C ALA A 10 0.68 14.14 -5.66
N ILE A 11 1.16 15.30 -6.13
CA ILE A 11 0.34 16.22 -6.94
C ILE A 11 -0.01 15.55 -8.27
N GLU A 12 0.95 14.88 -8.90
CA GLU A 12 0.73 14.12 -10.14
C GLU A 12 -0.34 13.03 -9.96
N LEU A 13 -0.23 12.21 -8.92
CA LEU A 13 -1.21 11.15 -8.66
C LEU A 13 -2.63 11.72 -8.48
N VAL A 14 -2.77 12.76 -7.65
CA VAL A 14 -4.07 13.39 -7.39
C VAL A 14 -4.65 14.04 -8.65
N SER A 15 -3.80 14.62 -9.50
CA SER A 15 -4.25 15.20 -10.78
C SER A 15 -4.87 14.16 -11.71
N ARG A 16 -4.30 12.93 -11.77
CA ARG A 16 -4.82 11.82 -12.57
C ARG A 16 -6.06 11.13 -11.94
N LEU A 17 -6.26 11.29 -10.64
CA LEU A 17 -7.46 10.78 -9.94
C LEU A 17 -8.64 11.75 -10.07
N LEU A 18 -8.38 13.04 -9.94
CA LEU A 18 -9.40 14.10 -9.95
C LEU A 18 -9.68 14.61 -11.36
N GLU A 19 -9.84 13.68 -12.31
CA GLU A 19 -10.17 14.02 -13.68
C GLU A 19 -11.69 14.02 -13.89
N TYR A 20 -12.18 15.04 -14.61
CA TYR A 20 -13.61 15.18 -14.91
C TYR A 20 -14.11 14.03 -15.78
N THR A 21 -13.31 13.63 -16.78
CA THR A 21 -13.62 12.50 -17.65
C THR A 21 -13.37 11.19 -16.89
N PRO A 22 -14.40 10.38 -16.59
CA PRO A 22 -14.23 9.18 -15.76
C PRO A 22 -13.32 8.15 -16.41
N SER A 23 -13.34 8.04 -17.75
CA SER A 23 -12.50 7.09 -18.49
C SER A 23 -11.02 7.45 -18.54
N ALA A 24 -10.67 8.71 -18.25
CA ALA A 24 -9.28 9.16 -18.24
C ALA A 24 -8.62 8.97 -16.86
N ARG A 25 -9.44 8.75 -15.81
CA ARG A 25 -8.95 8.50 -14.46
C ARG A 25 -8.06 7.26 -14.43
N ILE A 26 -6.96 7.39 -13.69
CA ILE A 26 -6.04 6.29 -13.43
C ILE A 26 -6.76 5.11 -12.77
N THR A 27 -6.47 3.89 -13.22
CA THR A 27 -7.05 2.68 -12.60
C THR A 27 -6.43 2.44 -11.21
N PRO A 28 -7.13 1.75 -10.29
CA PRO A 28 -6.58 1.48 -8.96
C PRO A 28 -5.23 0.77 -9.00
N LEU A 29 -5.07 -0.24 -9.86
CA LEU A 29 -3.78 -0.95 -10.01
C LEU A 29 -2.69 -0.05 -10.59
N GLN A 30 -3.00 0.81 -11.55
CA GLN A 30 -2.04 1.79 -12.05
C GLN A 30 -1.66 2.82 -10.98
N ALA A 31 -2.61 3.21 -10.12
CA ALA A 31 -2.35 4.09 -9.00
C ALA A 31 -1.42 3.42 -7.97
N CYS A 32 -1.63 2.14 -7.64
CA CYS A 32 -0.72 1.37 -6.79
C CYS A 32 0.69 1.25 -7.39
N ALA A 33 0.79 1.23 -8.73
CA ALA A 33 2.06 1.23 -9.45
C ALA A 33 2.74 2.62 -9.53
N HIS A 34 2.12 3.69 -9.01
CA HIS A 34 2.65 5.06 -9.09
C HIS A 34 3.89 5.26 -8.23
N LYS A 35 4.80 6.15 -8.67
CA LYS A 35 6.08 6.48 -7.98
C LYS A 35 5.91 7.00 -6.56
N PHE A 36 4.75 7.59 -6.28
CA PHE A 36 4.40 8.06 -4.93
C PHE A 36 4.47 6.93 -3.89
N PHE A 37 4.22 5.67 -4.30
CA PHE A 37 4.29 4.50 -3.43
C PHE A 37 5.63 3.75 -3.53
N ASP A 38 6.64 4.28 -4.23
CA ASP A 38 7.96 3.63 -4.32
C ASP A 38 8.62 3.56 -2.94
N GLU A 39 8.41 4.56 -2.07
CA GLU A 39 8.89 4.53 -0.68
C GLU A 39 8.34 3.33 0.10
N LEU A 40 7.08 2.91 -0.15
CA LEU A 40 6.51 1.73 0.51
C LEU A 40 7.10 0.41 0.01
N ARG A 41 7.74 0.44 -1.17
CA ARG A 41 8.45 -0.71 -1.74
C ARG A 41 9.89 -0.77 -1.27
N ASP A 42 10.42 0.24 -0.59
CA ASP A 42 11.77 0.15 -0.05
C ASP A 42 11.79 -0.70 1.23
N PRO A 43 12.70 -1.69 1.35
CA PRO A 43 12.75 -2.59 2.50
C PRO A 43 13.17 -1.88 3.80
N ASN A 44 13.71 -0.66 3.69
CA ASN A 44 14.16 0.14 4.82
C ASN A 44 13.05 1.05 5.37
N THR A 45 11.91 1.14 4.69
CA THR A 45 10.82 2.03 5.07
C THR A 45 10.08 1.46 6.26
N ARG A 46 10.02 2.26 7.32
CA ARG A 46 9.34 1.91 8.57
C ARG A 46 8.29 2.95 8.89
N LEU A 47 7.26 2.54 9.61
CA LEU A 47 6.32 3.49 10.18
C LEU A 47 7.09 4.47 11.09
N PRO A 48 6.66 5.73 11.23
CA PRO A 48 7.26 6.68 12.18
C PRO A 48 7.29 6.18 13.63
N ASN A 49 6.50 5.15 13.95
CA ASN A 49 6.50 4.45 15.24
C ASN A 49 7.50 3.29 15.33
N ASN A 50 8.45 3.16 14.38
CA ASN A 50 9.38 2.02 14.23
C ASN A 50 8.72 0.65 14.02
N ARG A 51 7.42 0.60 13.75
CA ARG A 51 6.73 -0.66 13.38
C ARG A 51 6.99 -1.00 11.92
N GLU A 52 6.98 -2.31 11.64
CA GLU A 52 7.03 -2.83 10.28
C GLU A 52 5.74 -2.47 9.53
N LEU A 53 5.85 -2.37 8.22
CA LEU A 53 4.70 -2.12 7.35
C LEU A 53 3.75 -3.34 7.41
N PRO A 54 2.42 -3.13 7.35
CA PRO A 54 1.47 -4.24 7.21
C PRO A 54 1.71 -5.01 5.89
N PRO A 55 1.09 -6.18 5.69
CA PRO A 55 1.16 -6.87 4.40
C PRO A 55 0.53 -5.99 3.31
N LEU A 56 1.37 -5.37 2.48
CA LEU A 56 0.96 -4.45 1.41
C LEU A 56 0.97 -5.08 0.01
N PHE A 57 1.62 -6.25 -0.12
CA PHE A 57 2.00 -6.84 -1.41
C PHE A 57 1.49 -8.27 -1.61
N ASN A 58 0.53 -8.69 -0.79
CA ASN A 58 -0.15 -9.98 -0.84
C ASN A 58 -1.23 -10.02 -1.95
N PHE A 59 -0.83 -9.69 -3.19
CA PHE A 59 -1.73 -9.69 -4.33
C PHE A 59 -2.14 -11.11 -4.70
N THR A 60 -3.44 -11.31 -4.92
CA THR A 60 -3.96 -12.58 -5.40
C THR A 60 -3.68 -12.77 -6.89
N GLU A 61 -3.71 -14.02 -7.36
CA GLU A 61 -3.59 -14.30 -8.80
C GLU A 61 -4.64 -13.57 -9.65
N HIS A 62 -5.85 -13.38 -9.10
CA HIS A 62 -6.93 -12.69 -9.80
C HIS A 62 -6.59 -11.22 -10.03
N GLU A 63 -6.00 -10.55 -9.03
CA GLU A 63 -5.58 -9.14 -9.14
C GLU A 63 -4.43 -8.97 -10.13
N LEU A 64 -3.46 -9.90 -10.10
CA LEU A 64 -2.31 -9.90 -11.02
C LEU A 64 -2.68 -10.21 -12.48
N LYS A 65 -3.82 -10.86 -12.72
CA LYS A 65 -4.35 -11.15 -14.07
C LYS A 65 -5.02 -9.93 -14.71
N ILE A 66 -5.46 -8.94 -13.93
CA ILE A 66 -6.13 -7.73 -14.46
C ILE A 66 -5.18 -6.93 -15.35
N GLN A 67 -3.94 -6.72 -14.89
CA GLN A 67 -2.95 -5.94 -15.63
C GLN A 67 -1.53 -6.48 -15.44
N PRO A 68 -1.15 -7.53 -16.18
CA PRO A 68 0.10 -8.26 -15.95
C PRO A 68 1.36 -7.43 -16.21
N SER A 69 1.26 -6.35 -16.99
CA SER A 69 2.38 -5.43 -17.25
C SER A 69 2.86 -4.70 -16.01
N LEU A 70 2.00 -4.51 -15.00
CA LEU A 70 2.35 -3.82 -13.76
C LEU A 70 2.92 -4.74 -12.68
N ASN A 71 2.86 -6.06 -12.86
CA ASN A 71 3.28 -7.03 -11.84
C ASN A 71 4.76 -6.88 -11.46
N SER A 72 5.60 -6.43 -12.40
CA SER A 72 7.01 -6.15 -12.17
C SER A 72 7.25 -4.96 -11.23
N ILE A 73 6.31 -4.00 -11.21
CA ILE A 73 6.35 -2.78 -10.41
C ILE A 73 5.65 -3.02 -9.06
N LEU A 74 4.54 -3.76 -9.07
CA LEU A 74 3.73 -4.07 -7.89
C LEU A 74 4.42 -5.03 -6.92
N ILE A 75 5.18 -6.01 -7.40
CA ILE A 75 5.86 -7.01 -6.56
C ILE A 75 7.38 -6.86 -6.68
N PRO A 76 8.01 -6.12 -5.75
CA PRO A 76 9.46 -5.94 -5.75
C PRO A 76 10.19 -7.25 -5.37
N PRO A 77 11.46 -7.41 -5.78
CA PRO A 77 12.17 -8.69 -5.72
C PRO A 77 12.40 -9.22 -4.29
N HIS A 78 12.50 -8.34 -3.29
CA HIS A 78 12.74 -8.73 -1.90
C HIS A 78 11.47 -9.27 -1.20
N ILE A 79 10.29 -9.11 -1.79
CA ILE A 79 9.01 -9.53 -1.20
C ILE A 79 8.58 -10.91 -1.71
N ARG A 80 9.09 -11.33 -2.88
CA ARG A 80 8.79 -12.65 -3.46
C ARG A 80 9.16 -13.84 -2.57
N GLY A 81 9.86 -13.62 -1.46
CA GLY A 81 10.23 -14.66 -0.48
C GLY A 81 9.71 -14.43 0.95
N VAL A 82 8.86 -13.42 1.20
CA VAL A 82 8.41 -13.01 2.56
C VAL A 82 6.90 -13.26 2.74
N GLU A 83 6.36 -14.37 2.25
CA GLU A 83 4.93 -14.71 2.40
C GLU A 83 4.54 -15.24 3.80
N GLU A 84 5.43 -15.24 4.79
CA GLU A 84 5.09 -15.65 6.17
C GLU A 84 5.71 -14.72 7.20
N GLY A 85 4.91 -13.84 7.83
CA GLY A 85 5.39 -13.06 8.98
C GLY A 85 4.61 -11.77 9.26
N GLY A 86 3.31 -11.87 9.49
CA GLY A 86 2.50 -10.72 9.91
C GLY A 86 1.42 -11.16 10.87
N SER A 87 1.84 -11.55 12.08
CA SER A 87 0.97 -11.85 13.21
C SER A 87 -0.08 -10.77 13.40
N GLY A 88 -1.33 -11.13 13.10
CA GLY A 88 -2.48 -10.44 13.67
C GLY A 88 -2.41 -10.60 15.18
N GLU A 89 -2.30 -9.49 15.88
CA GLU A 89 -2.74 -9.43 17.27
C GLU A 89 -3.88 -8.41 17.32
N GLU A 90 -5.07 -8.95 17.15
CA GLU A 90 -6.33 -8.38 17.60
C GLU A 90 -6.37 -8.47 19.12
N PRO A 91 -6.55 -7.38 19.89
CA PRO A 91 -6.99 -7.53 21.26
C PRO A 91 -8.53 -7.51 21.24
N GLN A 92 -9.14 -8.71 21.14
CA GLN A 92 -10.53 -8.90 21.55
C GLN A 92 -10.63 -9.11 23.08
N PRO A 93 -11.76 -8.75 23.69
CA PRO A 93 -11.87 -8.44 25.11
C PRO A 93 -12.08 -9.71 25.96
N CYS A 94 -11.25 -9.93 26.98
CA CYS A 94 -11.52 -10.96 27.99
C CYS A 94 -12.26 -10.36 29.19
N ALA A 95 -13.46 -10.87 29.41
CA ALA A 95 -14.34 -10.57 30.52
C ALA A 95 -13.76 -10.99 31.89
N SER A 96 -14.20 -10.24 32.91
CA SER A 96 -14.52 -10.67 34.27
C SER A 96 -13.56 -11.60 35.03
N SER A 97 -13.02 -11.08 36.14
CA SER A 97 -12.82 -11.89 37.35
C SER A 97 -13.01 -11.03 38.60
N ALA A 98 -13.95 -11.48 39.42
CA ALA A 98 -14.32 -10.96 40.74
C ALA A 98 -13.31 -11.40 41.84
N THR A 99 -13.45 -10.79 43.02
CA THR A 99 -12.93 -11.19 44.37
C THR A 99 -11.50 -10.72 44.65
N ALA A 100 -11.16 -10.04 45.77
CA ALA A 100 -11.72 -10.02 47.13
C ALA A 100 -11.83 -8.60 47.72
#